data_AF-A0A9W6RV74-F1
#
_entry.id   AF-A0A9W6RV74-F1
#
_cell.length_a   1.000
_cell.length_b   1.000
_cell.length_c   1.000
_cell.angle_alpha   90.00
_cell.angle_beta   90.00
_cell.angle_gamma   90.00
#
_symmetry.space_group_name_H-M   'P 1'
#
loop_
_entity.id
_entity.type
_entity.pdbx_description
1 polymer ?
#
loop_
_entity_poly.entity_id
_entity_poly.type
_entity_poly.pdbx_seq_one_letter_code
_entity_poly.pdbx_strand_id
1 'polypeptide(L)'
;MATERVNDQVEEDIDDPGADHAADRTALPDRPGTPGYPSRAESREGADTANATSAELWEPSAPEGQLGSQKDLSEKGESEPSAPSDLEGRRDYVVDDPTRPGRQITDIDRIEDGTLWEEKSASSAVDIDKWVSKHIDKKFDAYLEARRHLKGYENAPVGFSFSGPSADPEFRSAVENAIEELRKSHPDVTIRLEWPQ
;
A
#
# COMPACT_ATOMS: atom_id res chain seq x y z
N MET A 1 -69.91 19.56 -15.72
CA MET A 1 -70.18 20.68 -14.78
C MET A 1 -69.16 20.56 -13.67
N ALA A 2 -68.36 21.52 -13.26
CA ALA A 2 -67.90 22.78 -13.82
C ALA A 2 -66.54 23.04 -13.10
N THR A 3 -65.53 23.41 -13.88
CA THR A 3 -64.20 23.86 -13.49
C THR A 3 -64.21 25.37 -13.20
N GLU A 4 -63.54 25.85 -12.15
CA GLU A 4 -63.09 27.26 -11.92
C GLU A 4 -62.46 27.37 -10.51
N ARG A 5 -61.37 28.10 -10.17
CA ARG A 5 -60.58 29.24 -10.71
C ARG A 5 -59.11 29.13 -10.24
N VAL A 6 -58.08 29.34 -11.09
CA VAL A 6 -57.39 30.61 -11.48
C VAL A 6 -56.54 31.24 -10.36
N ASN A 7 -55.20 31.24 -10.54
CA ASN A 7 -54.29 32.41 -10.46
C ASN A 7 -52.88 31.97 -10.92
N ASP A 8 -52.38 32.34 -12.12
CA ASP A 8 -51.75 33.64 -12.50
C ASP A 8 -50.40 33.82 -11.78
N GLN A 9 -49.28 33.35 -12.34
CA GLN A 9 -48.42 33.92 -13.39
C GLN A 9 -47.66 35.18 -12.94
N VAL A 10 -46.33 35.03 -12.80
CA VAL A 10 -45.36 36.11 -13.09
C VAL A 10 -44.08 35.45 -13.58
N GLU A 11 -43.91 35.49 -14.90
CA GLU A 11 -42.64 35.45 -15.60
C GLU A 11 -41.97 36.82 -15.44
N GLU A 12 -40.67 36.83 -15.12
CA GLU A 12 -39.78 37.93 -15.50
C GLU A 12 -38.53 37.29 -16.13
N ASP A 13 -38.64 37.09 -17.44
CA ASP A 13 -37.57 37.21 -18.41
C ASP A 13 -37.19 38.71 -18.50
N ILE A 14 -35.92 39.06 -18.77
CA ILE A 14 -35.42 40.23 -19.54
C ILE A 14 -33.90 40.46 -19.30
N ASP A 15 -33.16 40.28 -20.39
CA ASP A 15 -31.92 40.93 -20.88
C ASP A 15 -30.53 40.77 -20.20
N ASP A 16 -29.71 39.92 -20.81
CA ASP A 16 -28.32 40.20 -21.25
C ASP A 16 -28.41 41.04 -22.55
N PRO A 17 -27.61 42.12 -22.80
CA PRO A 17 -26.15 42.04 -22.96
C PRO A 17 -25.33 43.31 -22.61
N GLY A 18 -24.06 43.15 -22.24
CA GLY A 18 -23.17 44.28 -21.99
C GLY A 18 -21.68 43.94 -22.13
N ALA A 19 -21.23 43.87 -23.38
CA ALA A 19 -19.83 43.86 -23.75
C ALA A 19 -19.17 45.24 -23.52
N ASP A 20 -17.85 45.26 -23.68
CA ASP A 20 -16.97 46.42 -23.86
C ASP A 20 -16.74 47.38 -22.68
N HIS A 21 -15.58 47.21 -22.01
CA HIS A 21 -14.56 48.28 -21.95
C HIS A 21 -13.15 47.66 -21.94
N ALA A 22 -12.43 47.94 -23.02
CA ALA A 22 -11.00 47.71 -23.18
C ALA A 22 -10.20 48.82 -22.50
N ALA A 23 -8.98 48.47 -22.08
CA ALA A 23 -7.73 49.25 -22.06
C ALA A 23 -6.90 48.85 -20.82
N ASP A 24 -5.83 48.08 -21.02
CA ASP A 24 -4.48 48.62 -21.25
C ASP A 24 -3.90 49.22 -19.97
N ARG A 25 -3.04 48.46 -19.25
CA ARG A 25 -1.66 48.88 -18.96
C ARG A 25 -0.89 48.04 -17.91
N THR A 26 0.22 47.50 -18.41
CA THR A 26 1.56 47.41 -17.80
C THR A 26 1.91 46.28 -16.83
N ALA A 27 3.01 45.62 -17.22
CA ALA A 27 4.12 45.15 -16.39
C ALA A 27 3.96 43.82 -15.65
N LEU A 28 4.45 42.77 -16.32
CA LEU A 28 5.25 41.72 -15.69
C LEU A 28 6.39 42.35 -14.86
N PRO A 29 6.53 42.02 -13.56
CA PRO A 29 7.81 42.12 -12.90
C PRO A 29 8.61 40.82 -13.08
N ASP A 30 9.83 41.05 -13.56
CA ASP A 30 10.98 40.17 -13.64
C ASP A 30 11.12 39.23 -12.43
N ARG A 31 11.46 37.97 -12.69
CA ARG A 31 12.01 37.03 -11.71
C ARG A 31 13.39 37.52 -11.27
N PRO A 32 13.70 37.51 -9.97
CA PRO A 32 14.99 36.93 -9.60
C PRO A 32 14.95 36.12 -8.30
N GLY A 33 15.75 35.04 -8.29
CA GLY A 33 16.35 34.54 -7.04
C GLY A 33 15.97 33.14 -6.61
N THR A 34 16.48 32.12 -7.32
CA THR A 34 16.84 30.84 -6.69
C THR A 34 17.89 31.08 -5.61
N PRO A 35 17.67 30.68 -4.34
CA PRO A 35 18.75 30.61 -3.37
C PRO A 35 19.73 29.51 -3.77
N GLY A 36 20.96 29.93 -4.09
CA GLY A 36 22.07 29.03 -4.38
C GLY A 36 22.49 28.25 -3.13
N TYR A 37 22.47 26.93 -3.25
CA TYR A 37 23.22 26.06 -2.34
C TYR A 37 24.70 26.13 -2.75
N PRO A 38 25.63 26.43 -1.82
CA PRO A 38 27.04 26.41 -2.12
C PRO A 38 27.52 24.97 -2.34
N SER A 39 27.97 24.71 -3.57
CA SER A 39 28.92 23.64 -3.89
C SER A 39 30.17 23.80 -3.03
N ARG A 40 30.38 22.88 -2.08
CA ARG A 40 31.68 22.70 -1.44
C ARG A 40 32.40 21.55 -2.14
N ALA A 41 33.24 21.89 -3.10
CA ALA A 41 34.23 21.01 -3.67
C ALA A 41 35.42 20.86 -2.71
N GLU A 42 35.83 19.60 -2.55
CA GLU A 42 37.20 19.09 -2.42
C GLU A 42 38.06 19.53 -1.22
N SER A 43 38.57 18.54 -0.48
CA SER A 43 40.00 18.19 -0.56
C SER A 43 40.45 17.23 0.56
N ARG A 44 41.16 16.18 0.12
CA ARG A 44 42.29 15.48 0.77
C ARG A 44 41.97 14.32 1.72
N GLU A 45 42.31 13.07 1.37
CA GLU A 45 43.63 12.41 1.17
C GLU A 45 44.01 11.60 2.42
N GLY A 46 44.33 10.32 2.18
CA GLY A 46 44.98 9.40 3.12
C GLY A 46 44.01 8.46 3.84
N ALA A 47 44.25 7.17 4.02
CA ALA A 47 45.34 6.31 3.60
C ALA A 47 44.88 4.86 3.85
N ASP A 48 45.47 3.94 3.10
CA ASP A 48 45.48 2.49 3.30
C ASP A 48 45.46 2.04 4.77
N THR A 49 44.69 1.00 5.06
CA THR A 49 45.22 -0.22 5.68
C THR A 49 44.21 -1.36 5.57
N ALA A 50 44.66 -2.44 4.93
CA ALA A 50 44.07 -3.75 5.00
C ALA A 50 44.03 -4.24 6.45
N ASN A 51 42.97 -4.95 6.82
CA ASN A 51 43.14 -6.12 7.68
C ASN A 51 42.13 -7.21 7.34
N ALA A 52 42.69 -8.38 7.11
CA ALA A 52 42.01 -9.63 6.83
C ALA A 52 41.52 -10.29 8.13
N THR A 53 40.81 -11.41 7.93
CA THR A 53 40.63 -12.51 8.89
C THR A 53 39.51 -12.31 9.93
N SER A 54 38.38 -13.00 9.71
CA SER A 54 38.15 -14.29 10.35
C SER A 54 36.87 -14.94 9.83
N ALA A 55 37.02 -16.15 9.31
CA ALA A 55 35.94 -17.08 9.09
C ALA A 55 35.54 -17.71 10.43
N GLU A 56 34.27 -17.59 10.79
CA GLU A 56 33.56 -18.54 11.66
C GLU A 56 32.31 -18.93 10.86
N LEU A 57 32.32 -20.06 10.13
CA LEU A 57 31.99 -21.39 10.66
C LEU A 57 30.80 -21.35 11.62
N TRP A 58 29.61 -21.08 11.08
CA TRP A 58 28.36 -21.47 11.70
C TRP A 58 27.90 -22.80 11.10
N GLU A 59 27.91 -23.85 11.92
CA GLU A 59 27.39 -25.17 11.62
C GLU A 59 25.84 -25.16 11.72
N PRO A 60 25.09 -25.62 10.71
CA PRO A 60 23.66 -25.81 10.84
C PRO A 60 23.37 -27.07 11.66
N SER A 61 22.89 -26.89 12.89
CA SER A 61 22.30 -27.97 13.68
C SER A 61 20.93 -28.36 13.11
N ALA A 62 20.83 -29.60 12.65
CA ALA A 62 19.59 -30.26 12.26
C ALA A 62 18.71 -30.57 13.49
N PRO A 63 17.38 -30.55 13.36
CA PRO A 63 16.51 -31.39 14.16
C PRO A 63 16.02 -32.59 13.34
N GLU A 64 16.40 -33.79 13.79
CA GLU A 64 15.78 -35.05 13.40
C GLU A 64 14.38 -35.17 14.01
N GLY A 65 13.40 -35.49 13.15
CA GLY A 65 12.35 -36.47 13.41
C GLY A 65 11.23 -36.11 14.37
N GLN A 66 10.02 -35.92 13.83
CA GLN A 66 8.91 -36.78 14.27
C GLN A 66 7.85 -36.96 13.17
N LEU A 67 7.72 -38.22 12.76
CA LEU A 67 6.73 -38.78 11.87
C LEU A 67 5.39 -38.86 12.60
N GLY A 68 4.34 -38.25 12.06
CA GLY A 68 2.98 -38.28 12.59
C GLY A 68 1.95 -38.41 11.49
N SER A 69 1.80 -39.62 10.95
CA SER A 69 0.70 -40.00 10.06
C SER A 69 -0.61 -40.05 10.83
N GLN A 70 -1.64 -39.28 10.44
CA GLN A 70 -3.02 -39.75 10.51
C GLN A 70 -3.84 -39.21 9.32
N LYS A 71 -4.22 -40.14 8.44
CA LYS A 71 -5.45 -40.07 7.64
C LYS A 71 -6.63 -40.15 8.58
N ASP A 72 -7.65 -39.31 8.40
CA ASP A 72 -9.00 -39.80 8.15
C ASP A 72 -9.89 -38.70 7.52
N LEU A 73 -10.71 -39.14 6.58
CA LEU A 73 -11.63 -38.36 5.74
C LEU A 73 -12.94 -38.08 6.48
N SER A 74 -13.57 -36.92 6.26
CA SER A 74 -15.05 -36.80 6.09
C SER A 74 -15.50 -35.38 5.72
N GLU A 75 -15.94 -35.24 4.46
CA GLU A 75 -17.12 -34.52 3.95
C GLU A 75 -17.61 -33.20 4.60
N LYS A 76 -17.53 -32.07 3.88
CA LYS A 76 -18.63 -31.46 3.08
C LYS A 76 -18.21 -30.08 2.56
N GLY A 77 -18.63 -29.78 1.33
CA GLY A 77 -18.09 -28.70 0.52
C GLY A 77 -18.20 -27.28 1.09
N GLU A 78 -17.08 -26.57 1.01
CA GLU A 78 -16.94 -25.13 0.82
C GLU A 78 -15.50 -24.95 0.32
N SER A 79 -15.35 -24.30 -0.84
CA SER A 79 -14.12 -23.84 -1.51
C SER A 79 -12.80 -24.38 -0.94
N GLU A 80 -12.21 -25.43 -1.55
CA GLU A 80 -10.92 -25.97 -1.09
C GLU A 80 -9.85 -24.85 -1.03
N PRO A 81 -9.14 -24.69 0.09
CA PRO A 81 -7.91 -23.90 0.10
C PRO A 81 -6.94 -24.59 -0.87
N SER A 82 -6.45 -23.83 -1.85
CA SER A 82 -5.32 -24.26 -2.68
C SER A 82 -4.28 -24.93 -1.79
N ALA A 83 -3.86 -26.15 -2.16
CA ALA A 83 -2.88 -26.92 -1.41
C ALA A 83 -1.75 -26.00 -0.89
N PRO A 84 -1.31 -26.15 0.38
CA PRO A 84 -0.32 -25.27 0.96
C PRO A 84 0.91 -25.31 0.08
N SER A 85 1.16 -24.19 -0.59
CA SER A 85 2.43 -23.96 -1.27
C SER A 85 3.59 -24.09 -0.28
N ASP A 86 4.81 -24.27 -0.76
CA ASP A 86 6.03 -24.25 0.09
C ASP A 86 6.27 -22.93 0.85
N LEU A 87 5.43 -21.91 0.61
CA LEU A 87 5.47 -20.60 1.25
C LEU A 87 4.44 -20.42 2.36
N GLU A 88 3.45 -21.31 2.48
CA GLU A 88 2.41 -21.20 3.52
C GLU A 88 3.05 -21.26 4.93
N GLY A 89 2.65 -20.34 5.81
CA GLY A 89 3.23 -20.19 7.15
C GLY A 89 4.59 -19.48 7.19
N ARG A 90 5.15 -19.05 6.06
CA ARG A 90 6.40 -18.26 6.07
C ARG A 90 6.16 -16.84 6.57
N ARG A 91 7.22 -16.27 7.13
CA ARG A 91 7.30 -14.88 7.59
C ARG A 91 8.52 -14.20 7.00
N ASP A 92 8.47 -12.88 6.90
CA ASP A 92 9.56 -12.02 6.40
C ASP A 92 10.13 -12.50 5.05
N TYR A 93 9.26 -12.96 4.14
CA TYR A 93 9.69 -13.56 2.88
C TYR A 93 10.04 -12.47 1.86
N VAL A 94 11.31 -12.45 1.43
CA VAL A 94 11.81 -11.48 0.45
C VAL A 94 11.43 -11.92 -0.96
N VAL A 95 10.80 -11.02 -1.71
CA VAL A 95 10.48 -11.21 -3.13
C VAL A 95 11.39 -10.33 -3.98
N ASP A 96 12.23 -10.96 -4.79
CA ASP A 96 13.12 -10.28 -5.73
C ASP A 96 12.51 -10.21 -7.13
N ASP A 97 12.91 -9.18 -7.89
CA ASP A 97 12.56 -9.04 -9.30
C ASP A 97 13.51 -9.91 -10.14
N PRO A 98 13.03 -11.04 -10.74
CA PRO A 98 13.88 -11.93 -11.49
C PRO A 98 14.43 -11.30 -12.78
N THR A 99 13.84 -10.19 -13.24
CA THR A 99 14.30 -9.47 -14.44
C THR A 99 15.38 -8.44 -14.11
N ARG A 100 15.58 -8.10 -12.83
CA ARG A 100 16.55 -7.12 -12.36
C ARG A 100 17.36 -7.69 -11.19
N PRO A 101 18.50 -8.36 -11.47
CA PRO A 101 19.33 -8.95 -10.43
C PRO A 101 19.70 -7.93 -9.34
N GLY A 102 19.42 -8.29 -8.08
CA GLY A 102 19.69 -7.44 -6.91
C GLY A 102 18.61 -6.41 -6.56
N ARG A 103 17.50 -6.34 -7.33
CA ARG A 103 16.33 -5.54 -6.93
C ARG A 103 15.35 -6.39 -6.13
N GLN A 104 15.16 -6.03 -4.88
CA GLN A 104 14.02 -6.47 -4.07
C GLN A 104 12.75 -5.70 -4.45
N ILE A 105 11.62 -6.40 -4.59
CA ILE A 105 10.29 -5.80 -4.77
C ILE A 105 9.72 -5.40 -3.41
N THR A 106 9.52 -6.37 -2.54
CA THR A 106 9.02 -6.19 -1.17
C THR A 106 9.38 -7.41 -0.32
N ASP A 107 9.32 -7.21 0.98
CA ASP A 107 9.13 -8.22 2.01
C ASP A 107 7.64 -8.51 2.20
N ILE A 108 7.28 -9.79 2.37
CA ILE A 108 5.95 -10.25 2.79
C ILE A 108 6.04 -10.64 4.27
N ASP A 109 5.33 -9.93 5.14
CA ASP A 109 5.47 -10.08 6.59
C ASP A 109 4.98 -11.46 7.07
N ARG A 110 3.85 -11.92 6.54
CA ARG A 110 3.28 -13.25 6.82
C ARG A 110 2.52 -13.80 5.62
N ILE A 111 2.65 -15.10 5.37
CA ILE A 111 1.82 -15.84 4.41
C ILE A 111 0.97 -16.81 5.22
N GLU A 112 -0.34 -16.60 5.21
CA GLU A 112 -1.27 -17.38 6.04
C GLU A 112 -2.64 -17.49 5.36
N ASP A 113 -3.18 -18.71 5.30
CA ASP A 113 -4.45 -19.07 4.67
C ASP A 113 -4.51 -18.59 3.21
N GLY A 114 -3.41 -18.77 2.47
CA GLY A 114 -3.28 -18.31 1.09
C GLY A 114 -3.25 -16.79 0.92
N THR A 115 -3.21 -16.01 2.02
CA THR A 115 -3.20 -14.54 2.01
C THR A 115 -1.79 -14.01 2.27
N LEU A 116 -1.39 -12.99 1.51
CA LEU A 116 -0.16 -12.24 1.74
C LEU A 116 -0.47 -11.09 2.71
N TRP A 117 -0.03 -11.22 3.95
CA TRP A 117 -0.29 -10.26 5.02
C TRP A 117 0.87 -9.29 5.20
N GLU A 118 0.54 -7.99 5.19
CA GLU A 118 1.38 -6.91 5.71
C GLU A 118 0.95 -6.62 7.17
N GLU A 119 1.89 -6.69 8.11
CA GLU A 119 1.67 -6.47 9.53
C GLU A 119 2.11 -5.06 9.95
N LYS A 120 1.31 -4.41 10.79
CA LYS A 120 1.57 -3.05 11.27
C LYS A 120 1.26 -2.94 12.77
N SER A 121 2.15 -2.30 13.52
CA SER A 121 1.95 -2.02 14.95
C SER A 121 1.51 -0.58 15.23
N ALA A 122 1.36 0.25 14.19
CA ALA A 122 0.98 1.65 14.34
C ALA A 122 -0.47 1.78 14.82
N SER A 123 -0.69 2.62 15.82
CA SER A 123 -2.01 2.98 16.35
C SER A 123 -2.40 4.44 16.07
N SER A 124 -1.46 5.26 15.59
CA SER A 124 -1.68 6.66 15.19
C SER A 124 -0.54 7.16 14.30
N ALA A 125 -0.74 8.31 13.66
CA ALA A 125 0.28 9.00 12.89
C ALA A 125 0.13 10.53 13.05
N VAL A 126 1.24 11.27 12.96
CA VAL A 126 1.21 12.75 12.98
C VAL A 126 0.58 13.31 11.71
N ASP A 127 0.85 12.65 10.58
CA ASP A 127 0.30 12.98 9.27
C ASP A 127 -0.31 11.69 8.71
N ILE A 128 -1.62 11.55 8.92
CA ILE A 128 -2.37 10.32 8.63
C ILE A 128 -2.39 10.06 7.13
N ASP A 129 -2.65 11.08 6.31
CA ASP A 129 -2.70 10.93 4.84
C ASP A 129 -1.37 10.45 4.27
N LYS A 130 -0.26 11.07 4.70
CA LYS A 130 1.07 10.64 4.28
C LYS A 130 1.40 9.25 4.76
N TRP A 131 0.96 8.88 5.97
CA TRP A 131 1.15 7.55 6.51
C TRP A 131 0.40 6.52 5.69
N VAL A 132 -0.89 6.75 5.42
CA VAL A 132 -1.75 5.89 4.59
C VAL A 132 -1.15 5.70 3.21
N SER A 133 -0.79 6.79 2.52
CA SER A 133 -0.18 6.70 1.19
C SER A 133 1.10 5.85 1.18
N LYS A 134 1.90 5.93 2.25
CA LYS A 134 3.14 5.17 2.34
C LYS A 134 2.93 3.71 2.74
N HIS A 135 2.04 3.44 3.67
CA HIS A 135 1.96 2.15 4.35
C HIS A 135 0.79 1.28 3.89
N ILE A 136 -0.21 1.88 3.24
CA ILE A 136 -1.34 1.18 2.63
C ILE A 136 -1.11 1.15 1.12
N ASP A 137 -1.20 2.29 0.43
CA ASP A 137 -1.20 2.33 -1.04
C ASP A 137 0.09 1.77 -1.66
N LYS A 138 1.25 2.30 -1.26
CA LYS A 138 2.54 1.84 -1.81
C LYS A 138 2.84 0.39 -1.49
N LYS A 139 2.41 -0.09 -0.31
CA LYS A 139 2.62 -1.49 0.09
C LYS A 139 1.69 -2.41 -0.68
N PHE A 140 0.43 -2.01 -0.88
CA PHE A 140 -0.50 -2.72 -1.73
C PHE A 140 0.05 -2.89 -3.16
N ASP A 141 0.51 -1.81 -3.79
CA ASP A 141 1.13 -1.86 -5.13
C ASP A 141 2.33 -2.80 -5.18
N ALA A 142 3.19 -2.75 -4.17
CA ALA A 142 4.36 -3.62 -4.06
C ALA A 142 3.96 -5.10 -3.94
N TYR A 143 2.89 -5.41 -3.20
CA TYR A 143 2.36 -6.77 -3.06
C TYR A 143 1.71 -7.25 -4.37
N LEU A 144 1.01 -6.38 -5.10
CA LEU A 144 0.51 -6.69 -6.44
C LEU A 144 1.63 -6.94 -7.46
N GLU A 145 2.76 -6.23 -7.34
CA GLU A 145 3.94 -6.52 -8.13
C GLU A 145 4.52 -7.89 -7.74
N ALA A 146 4.69 -8.12 -6.44
CA ALA A 146 5.33 -9.32 -5.87
C ALA A 146 4.57 -10.61 -6.19
N ARG A 147 3.24 -10.61 -6.07
CA ARG A 147 2.41 -11.81 -6.29
C ARG A 147 2.62 -12.45 -7.67
N ARG A 148 2.99 -11.67 -8.68
CA ARG A 148 3.29 -12.14 -10.05
C ARG A 148 4.53 -13.03 -10.13
N HIS A 149 5.37 -12.98 -9.10
CA HIS A 149 6.60 -13.75 -8.99
C HIS A 149 6.50 -14.89 -7.96
N LEU A 150 5.35 -15.02 -7.28
CA LEU A 150 5.10 -16.04 -6.27
C LEU A 150 4.24 -17.17 -6.86
N LYS A 151 4.88 -18.30 -7.17
CA LYS A 151 4.19 -19.45 -7.74
C LYS A 151 3.10 -19.96 -6.79
N GLY A 152 1.85 -19.96 -7.25
CA GLY A 152 0.68 -20.37 -6.47
C GLY A 152 -0.01 -19.24 -5.69
N TYR A 153 0.54 -18.01 -5.72
CA TYR A 153 -0.05 -16.82 -5.08
C TYR A 153 -0.35 -15.70 -6.07
N GLU A 154 -0.35 -15.96 -7.37
CA GLU A 154 -0.52 -14.95 -8.41
C GLU A 154 -1.83 -14.17 -8.27
N ASN A 155 -2.85 -14.80 -7.67
CA ASN A 155 -4.16 -14.23 -7.36
C ASN A 155 -4.45 -14.22 -5.85
N ALA A 156 -3.43 -14.35 -5.01
CA ALA A 156 -3.60 -14.38 -3.57
C ALA A 156 -4.28 -13.09 -3.06
N PRO A 157 -5.14 -13.18 -2.04
CA PRO A 157 -5.60 -12.03 -1.30
C PRO A 157 -4.42 -11.25 -0.70
N VAL A 158 -4.58 -9.93 -0.62
CA VAL A 158 -3.65 -9.05 0.11
C VAL A 158 -4.32 -8.62 1.40
N GLY A 159 -3.65 -8.80 2.52
CA GLY A 159 -4.18 -8.47 3.84
C GLY A 159 -3.34 -7.42 4.55
N PHE A 160 -4.00 -6.54 5.30
CA PHE A 160 -3.35 -5.64 6.26
C PHE A 160 -3.80 -6.02 7.67
N SER A 161 -2.85 -6.39 8.53
CA SER A 161 -3.14 -6.81 9.90
C SER A 161 -2.48 -5.86 10.90
N PHE A 162 -3.27 -5.31 11.82
CA PHE A 162 -2.79 -4.38 12.84
C PHE A 162 -2.66 -5.08 14.20
N SER A 163 -1.51 -4.92 14.85
CA SER A 163 -1.20 -5.52 16.16
C SER A 163 -1.00 -4.49 17.29
N GLY A 164 -1.08 -3.20 16.96
CA GLY A 164 -0.96 -2.12 17.95
C GLY A 164 -2.14 -2.06 18.94
N PRO A 165 -1.97 -1.47 20.13
CA PRO A 165 -3.10 -1.21 21.03
C PRO A 165 -4.15 -0.34 20.33
N SER A 166 -5.40 -0.39 20.81
CA SER A 166 -6.58 0.31 20.23
C SER A 166 -6.20 1.54 19.40
N ALA A 167 -6.33 1.42 18.08
CA ALA A 167 -5.99 2.49 17.16
C ALA A 167 -6.83 3.74 17.45
N ASP A 168 -6.21 4.91 17.30
CA ASP A 168 -6.91 6.18 17.34
C ASP A 168 -8.07 6.16 16.33
N PRO A 169 -9.29 6.64 16.68
CA PRO A 169 -10.45 6.55 15.80
C PRO A 169 -10.27 7.25 14.45
N GLU A 170 -9.56 8.37 14.41
CA GLU A 170 -9.30 9.11 13.17
C GLU A 170 -8.34 8.33 12.28
N PHE A 171 -7.26 7.80 12.87
CA PHE A 171 -6.31 6.94 12.17
C PHE A 171 -6.97 5.68 11.62
N ARG A 172 -7.77 4.99 12.45
CA ARG A 172 -8.50 3.79 12.04
C ARG A 172 -9.46 4.08 10.89
N SER A 173 -10.25 5.15 11.00
CA SER A 173 -11.19 5.54 9.94
C SER A 173 -10.47 5.87 8.64
N ALA A 174 -9.33 6.56 8.68
CA ALA A 174 -8.55 6.85 7.49
C ALA A 174 -8.00 5.59 6.81
N VAL A 175 -7.48 4.63 7.59
CA VAL A 175 -7.03 3.34 7.06
C VAL A 175 -8.19 2.56 6.44
N GLU A 176 -9.32 2.46 7.15
CA GLU A 176 -10.51 1.76 6.65
C GLU A 176 -11.02 2.38 5.34
N ASN A 177 -11.10 3.71 5.25
CA ASN A 177 -11.46 4.41 4.02
C ASN A 177 -10.48 4.12 2.87
N ALA A 178 -9.18 4.14 3.14
CA ALA A 178 -8.17 3.82 2.12
C ALA A 178 -8.31 2.37 1.61
N ILE A 179 -8.56 1.42 2.50
CA ILE A 179 -8.82 0.02 2.13
C ILE A 179 -10.10 -0.10 1.30
N GLU A 180 -11.15 0.64 1.64
CA GLU A 180 -12.38 0.67 0.83
C GLU A 180 -12.14 1.22 -0.57
N GLU A 181 -11.37 2.30 -0.70
CA GLU A 181 -10.99 2.84 -2.01
C GLU A 181 -10.17 1.83 -2.81
N LEU A 182 -9.20 1.14 -2.19
CA LEU A 182 -8.46 0.07 -2.84
C LEU A 182 -9.37 -1.07 -3.32
N ARG A 183 -10.38 -1.46 -2.55
CA ARG A 183 -11.37 -2.48 -2.96
C ARG A 183 -12.20 -2.02 -4.15
N LYS A 184 -12.51 -0.73 -4.25
CA LYS A 184 -13.25 -0.16 -5.38
C LYS A 184 -12.39 -0.08 -6.64
N SER A 185 -11.11 0.30 -6.51
CA SER A 185 -10.19 0.44 -7.65
C SER A 185 -9.61 -0.90 -8.12
N HIS A 186 -9.60 -1.93 -7.28
CA HIS A 186 -9.08 -3.27 -7.58
C HIS A 186 -10.13 -4.36 -7.32
N PRO A 187 -11.24 -4.40 -8.07
CA PRO A 187 -12.32 -5.37 -7.84
C PRO A 187 -11.92 -6.83 -8.13
N ASP A 188 -10.81 -7.06 -8.82
CA ASP A 188 -10.21 -8.37 -9.07
C ASP A 188 -9.33 -8.88 -7.91
N VAL A 189 -9.09 -8.05 -6.89
CA VAL A 189 -8.21 -8.38 -5.76
C VAL A 189 -9.03 -8.48 -4.48
N THR A 190 -8.93 -9.62 -3.79
CA THR A 190 -9.50 -9.76 -2.45
C THR A 190 -8.60 -9.02 -1.45
N ILE A 191 -9.11 -7.95 -0.83
CA ILE A 191 -8.37 -7.15 0.15
C ILE A 191 -8.93 -7.35 1.55
N ARG A 192 -8.10 -7.85 2.47
CA ARG A 192 -8.46 -8.10 3.87
C ARG A 192 -7.89 -7.02 4.79
N LEU A 193 -8.61 -6.74 5.88
CA LEU A 193 -8.19 -5.82 6.93
C LEU A 193 -8.53 -6.43 8.28
N GLU A 194 -7.53 -6.50 9.16
CA GLU A 194 -7.68 -7.01 10.52
C GLU A 194 -7.21 -5.97 11.53
N TRP A 195 -8.04 -5.74 12.54
CA TRP A 195 -7.71 -4.96 13.72
C TRP A 195 -7.58 -5.89 14.92
N PRO A 196 -6.76 -5.52 15.92
CA PRO A 196 -6.67 -6.29 17.15
C PRO A 196 -8.04 -6.27 17.85
N GLN A 197 -8.45 -7.42 18.37
CA GLN A 197 -9.68 -7.60 19.15
C GLN A 197 -9.54 -7.04 20.56
#